data_AF-A0AAU8DF07-F1
#
_entry.id   AF-A0AAU8DF07-F1
#
_cell.length_a   1.000
_cell.length_b   1.000
_cell.length_c   1.000
_cell.angle_alpha   90.00
_cell.angle_beta   90.00
_cell.angle_gamma   90.00
#
_symmetry.space_group_name_H-M   'P 1'
#
loop_
_entity.id
_entity.type
_entity.pdbx_description
1 polymer ?
#
loop_
_entity_poly.entity_id
_entity_poly.type
_entity_poly.pdbx_seq_one_letter_code
_entity_poly.pdbx_strand_id
1 'polypeptide(L)'
;MFAGLKTGISPLPKPLALAFAETIFGTNLPLPVGMMFHLVWVTFFSALYVVLFRDALTFMRAFWLAFALWISVLVVFFPIVGWGFLGLAVTPKLIAASAVSHLLFAIFLWGLCKMSFREREETGFRHGSHGHPAG
;
A
#
# COMPACT_ATOMS: atom_id res chain seq x y z
N MET A 1 -12.80 5.03 13.19
CA MET A 1 -12.20 3.72 12.85
C MET A 1 -11.20 3.29 13.93
N PHE A 2 -11.66 3.01 15.16
CA PHE A 2 -10.80 2.66 16.31
C PHE A 2 -10.98 1.21 16.82
N ALA A 3 -11.83 0.41 16.17
CA ALA A 3 -12.21 -0.93 16.67
C ALA A 3 -11.19 -2.05 16.38
N GLY A 4 -10.16 -1.81 15.57
CA GLY A 4 -9.22 -2.86 15.13
C GLY A 4 -8.01 -3.12 16.05
N LEU A 5 -7.74 -2.24 17.02
CA LEU A 5 -6.54 -2.33 17.87
C LEU A 5 -6.71 -3.23 19.11
N LYS A 6 -7.92 -3.75 19.36
CA LYS A 6 -8.26 -4.53 20.56
C LYS A 6 -8.56 -6.01 20.30
N THR A 7 -8.47 -6.47 19.06
CA THR A 7 -8.45 -7.91 18.80
C THR A 7 -6.99 -8.33 18.83
N GLY A 8 -6.62 -9.20 19.77
CA GLY A 8 -5.28 -9.83 19.87
C GLY A 8 -4.94 -10.74 18.69
N ILE A 9 -5.35 -10.36 17.49
CA ILE A 9 -5.17 -11.04 16.20
C ILE A 9 -3.92 -10.50 15.49
N SER A 10 -3.41 -9.33 15.88
CA SER A 10 -2.18 -8.79 15.29
C SER A 10 -0.96 -9.54 15.84
N PRO A 11 -0.23 -10.34 15.03
CA PRO A 11 0.99 -11.02 15.48
C PRO A 11 2.18 -10.06 15.60
N LEU A 12 1.96 -8.76 15.39
CA LEU A 12 2.96 -7.71 15.48
C LEU A 12 3.01 -7.17 16.91
N PRO A 13 4.18 -7.15 17.57
CA PRO A 13 4.33 -6.56 18.91
C PRO A 13 4.08 -5.04 18.88
N LYS A 14 4.29 -4.40 17.72
CA LYS A 14 4.15 -2.96 17.50
C LYS A 14 3.89 -2.67 16.01
N PRO A 15 3.20 -1.58 15.64
CA PRO A 15 3.07 -1.18 14.22
C PRO A 15 4.45 -0.97 13.58
N LEU A 16 4.70 -1.60 12.42
CA LEU A 16 6.00 -1.54 11.75
C LEU A 16 6.45 -0.10 11.46
N ALA A 17 5.53 0.76 11.00
CA ALA A 17 5.84 2.16 10.71
C ALA A 17 6.28 2.93 11.98
N LEU A 18 5.70 2.59 13.14
CA LEU A 18 6.13 3.13 14.42
C LEU A 18 7.49 2.56 14.83
N ALA A 19 7.75 1.28 14.59
CA ALA A 19 9.03 0.64 14.91
C ALA A 19 10.17 1.25 14.10
N PHE A 20 9.90 1.47 12.81
CA PHE A 20 10.82 2.13 11.91
C PHE A 20 11.07 3.58 12.28
N ALA A 21 10.02 4.35 12.57
CA ALA A 21 10.18 5.73 13.00
C ALA A 21 11.01 5.81 14.29
N GLU A 22 10.71 5.01 15.32
CA GLU A 22 11.52 5.02 16.54
C GLU A 22 12.97 4.57 16.31
N THR A 23 13.20 3.64 15.37
CA THR A 23 14.55 3.21 15.01
C THR A 23 15.35 4.36 14.38
N ILE A 24 14.73 5.16 13.50
CA ILE A 24 15.38 6.33 12.88
C ILE A 24 15.60 7.45 13.90
N PHE A 25 14.57 7.77 14.68
CA PHE A 25 14.61 8.90 15.60
C PHE A 25 15.30 8.57 16.94
N GLY A 26 15.62 7.29 17.19
CA GLY A 26 16.29 6.82 18.40
C GLY A 26 15.51 7.07 19.70
N THR A 27 14.23 7.43 19.59
CA THR A 27 13.38 7.85 20.72
C THR A 27 12.02 7.19 20.61
N ASN A 28 11.31 7.08 21.73
CA ASN A 28 9.95 6.56 21.71
C ASN A 28 9.00 7.62 21.10
N LEU A 29 8.27 7.24 20.05
CA LEU A 29 7.42 8.15 19.30
C LEU A 29 5.96 7.82 19.52
N PRO A 30 5.09 8.85 19.63
CA PRO A 30 3.67 8.62 19.83
C PRO A 30 3.05 7.99 18.57
N LEU A 31 2.04 7.14 18.78
CA LEU A 31 1.33 6.40 17.72
C LEU A 31 0.93 7.21 16.47
N PRO A 32 0.46 8.47 16.58
CA PRO A 32 0.10 9.28 15.41
C PRO A 32 1.27 9.48 14.43
N VAL A 33 2.51 9.57 14.92
CA VAL A 33 3.69 9.76 14.07
C VAL A 33 3.93 8.53 13.19
N GLY A 34 3.78 7.33 13.76
CA GLY A 34 3.86 6.08 12.99
C GLY A 34 2.77 6.00 11.91
N MET A 35 1.57 6.50 12.19
CA MET A 35 0.49 6.56 11.19
C MET A 35 0.75 7.59 10.09
N MET A 36 1.31 8.76 10.43
CA MET A 36 1.70 9.77 9.44
C MET A 36 2.79 9.22 8.52
N PHE A 37 3.79 8.55 9.09
CA PHE A 37 4.85 7.90 8.31
C PHE A 37 4.28 6.84 7.37
N HIS A 38 3.37 6.00 7.88
CA HIS A 38 2.69 5.00 7.07
C HIS A 38 1.88 5.64 5.93
N LEU A 39 1.14 6.71 6.21
CA LEU A 39 0.34 7.43 5.23
C LEU A 39 1.21 8.01 4.11
N VAL A 40 2.28 8.73 4.46
CA VAL A 40 3.22 9.29 3.48
C VAL A 40 3.83 8.19 2.62
N TRP A 41 4.19 7.07 3.24
CA TRP A 41 4.76 5.92 2.54
C TRP A 41 3.78 5.32 1.52
N VAL A 42 2.56 4.98 1.94
CA VAL A 42 1.57 4.39 1.02
C VAL A 42 1.17 5.36 -0.08
N THR A 43 1.06 6.66 0.22
CA THR A 43 0.78 7.70 -0.79
C THR A 43 1.92 7.81 -1.80
N PHE A 44 3.17 7.83 -1.35
CA PHE A 44 4.35 7.89 -2.23
C PHE A 44 4.39 6.71 -3.20
N PHE A 45 4.20 5.48 -2.72
CA PHE A 45 4.18 4.30 -3.59
C PHE A 45 2.95 4.22 -4.49
N SER A 46 1.80 4.74 -4.03
CA SER A 46 0.61 4.86 -4.87
C SER A 46 0.86 5.84 -6.03
N ALA A 47 1.51 6.98 -5.77
CA ALA A 47 1.87 7.93 -6.80
C ALA A 47 2.90 7.34 -7.78
N LEU A 48 3.94 6.65 -7.28
CA LEU A 48 4.90 5.95 -8.13
C LEU A 48 4.23 4.91 -9.03
N TYR A 49 3.26 4.14 -8.52
CA TYR A 49 2.50 3.20 -9.33
C TYR A 49 1.79 3.87 -10.50
N VAL A 50 1.07 4.97 -10.22
CA VAL A 50 0.34 5.72 -11.24
C VAL A 50 1.29 6.32 -12.27
N VAL A 51 2.43 6.87 -11.84
CA VAL A 51 3.42 7.46 -12.75
C VAL A 51 4.09 6.40 -13.62
N LEU A 52 4.49 5.27 -13.05
CA LEU A 52 5.21 4.20 -13.77
C LEU A 52 4.30 3.36 -14.68
N PHE A 53 3.03 3.20 -14.31
CA PHE A 53 2.10 2.29 -15.00
C PHE A 53 0.87 3.01 -15.55
N ARG A 54 0.95 4.33 -15.78
CA ARG A 54 -0.11 5.15 -16.36
C ARG A 54 -0.69 4.57 -17.66
N ASP A 55 0.15 3.89 -18.44
CA ASP A 55 -0.22 3.36 -19.76
C ASP A 55 -0.95 2.01 -19.68
N ALA A 56 -0.88 1.29 -18.55
CA ALA A 56 -1.55 0.01 -18.36
C ALA A 56 -1.75 -0.30 -16.86
N LEU A 57 -2.88 0.11 -16.29
CA LEU A 57 -3.23 -0.10 -14.87
C LEU A 57 -3.81 -1.50 -14.63
N THR A 58 -3.04 -2.54 -14.93
CA THR A 58 -3.48 -3.94 -14.79
C THR A 58 -3.27 -4.46 -13.36
N PHE A 59 -4.11 -5.41 -12.93
CA PHE A 59 -3.98 -6.07 -11.62
C PHE A 59 -2.59 -6.70 -11.42
N MET A 60 -2.02 -7.28 -12.49
CA MET A 60 -0.69 -7.90 -12.42
C MET A 60 0.43 -6.92 -12.07
N ARG A 61 0.36 -5.67 -12.57
CA ARG A 61 1.36 -4.65 -12.23
C ARG A 61 1.21 -4.17 -10.79
N ALA A 62 -0.02 -4.01 -10.31
CA ALA A 62 -0.29 -3.70 -8.90
C ALA A 62 0.21 -4.82 -7.97
N PHE A 63 0.01 -6.09 -8.36
CA PHE A 63 0.52 -7.24 -7.64
C PHE A 63 2.05 -7.26 -7.57
N TRP A 64 2.74 -7.05 -8.70
CA TRP A 64 4.20 -6.99 -8.74
C TRP A 64 4.77 -5.88 -7.85
N LEU A 65 4.14 -4.71 -7.84
CA LEU A 65 4.55 -3.62 -6.95
C LEU A 65 4.39 -4.01 -5.48
N ALA A 66 3.23 -4.56 -5.12
CA ALA A 66 2.98 -5.00 -3.75
C ALA A 66 3.93 -6.13 -3.32
N PHE A 67 4.26 -7.04 -4.23
CA PHE A 67 5.22 -8.11 -4.00
C PHE A 67 6.64 -7.56 -3.77
N ALA A 68 7.07 -6.59 -4.59
CA ALA A 68 8.37 -5.92 -4.42
C ALA A 68 8.45 -5.15 -3.09
N LEU A 69 7.37 -4.46 -2.72
CA LEU A 69 7.24 -3.78 -1.42
C LEU A 69 7.29 -4.78 -0.25
N TRP A 70 6.62 -5.92 -0.39
CA TRP A 70 6.63 -6.97 0.61
C TRP A 70 8.04 -7.53 0.83
N ILE A 71 8.78 -7.85 -0.25
CA ILE A 71 10.18 -8.28 -0.15
C ILE A 71 11.04 -7.18 0.52
N SER A 72 10.83 -5.91 0.13
CA SER A 72 11.55 -4.78 0.71
C SER A 72 11.33 -4.69 2.23
N VAL A 73 10.10 -4.93 2.69
CA VAL A 73 9.80 -4.98 4.13
C VAL A 73 10.54 -6.11 4.83
N LEU A 74 10.57 -7.31 4.24
CA LEU A 74 11.20 -8.49 4.84
C LEU A 74 12.73 -8.41 4.91
N VAL A 75 13.35 -7.82 3.89
CA VAL A 75 14.82 -7.82 3.68
C VAL A 75 15.47 -6.55 4.20
N VAL A 76 14.76 -5.42 4.19
CA VAL A 76 15.32 -4.11 4.56
C VAL A 76 14.71 -3.65 5.89
N PHE A 77 13.39 -3.50 5.96
CA PHE A 77 12.75 -2.89 7.13
C PHE A 77 12.85 -3.78 8.38
N PHE A 78 12.53 -5.07 8.26
CA PHE A 78 12.54 -5.99 9.41
C PHE A 78 13.93 -6.11 10.07
N PRO A 79 15.05 -6.24 9.33
CA PRO A 79 16.37 -6.15 9.93
C PRO A 79 16.68 -4.81 10.57
N ILE A 80 16.31 -3.69 9.91
CA ILE A 80 16.58 -2.34 10.42
C ILE A 80 15.90 -2.13 11.78
N VAL A 81 14.64 -2.54 11.94
CA VAL A 81 13.90 -2.39 13.20
C VAL A 81 14.27 -3.42 14.28
N GLY A 82 15.27 -4.26 14.02
CA GLY A 82 15.74 -5.28 14.96
C GLY A 82 14.89 -6.54 15.03
N TRP A 83 13.99 -6.78 14.07
CA TRP A 83 13.15 -7.99 14.02
C TRP A 83 13.82 -9.16 13.28
N GLY A 84 15.06 -8.95 12.82
CA GLY A 84 15.86 -9.94 12.10
C GLY A 84 15.41 -10.14 10.66
N PHE A 85 16.17 -10.95 9.92
CA PHE A 85 15.86 -11.28 8.52
C PHE A 85 14.55 -12.07 8.44
N LEU A 86 13.64 -11.67 7.52
CA LEU A 86 12.29 -12.24 7.38
C LEU A 86 11.40 -12.13 8.65
N GLY A 87 11.81 -11.37 9.67
CA GLY A 87 11.05 -11.26 10.93
C GLY A 87 11.19 -12.47 11.84
N LEU A 88 12.19 -13.33 11.58
CA LEU A 88 12.42 -14.58 12.32
C LEU A 88 12.81 -14.35 13.79
N ALA A 89 13.31 -13.17 14.17
CA ALA A 89 13.64 -12.87 15.56
C ALA A 89 12.39 -12.62 16.43
N VAL A 90 11.22 -12.38 15.81
CA VAL A 90 9.96 -12.15 16.52
C VAL A 90 9.01 -13.33 16.29
N THR A 91 8.57 -13.55 15.05
CA THR A 91 7.72 -14.71 14.71
C THR A 91 7.65 -14.94 13.19
N PRO A 92 7.70 -16.19 12.72
CA PRO A 92 7.47 -16.52 11.30
C PRO A 92 6.11 -16.03 10.78
N LYS A 93 5.12 -15.84 11.67
CA LYS A 93 3.78 -15.32 11.31
C LYS A 93 3.84 -13.90 10.74
N LEU A 94 4.92 -13.15 10.97
CA LEU A 94 5.12 -11.80 10.39
C LEU A 94 5.23 -11.82 8.88
N ILE A 95 5.77 -12.90 8.30
CA ILE A 95 5.91 -13.06 6.85
C ILE A 95 4.52 -13.07 6.22
N ALA A 96 3.64 -13.94 6.73
CA ALA A 96 2.26 -14.07 6.25
C ALA A 96 1.43 -12.81 6.56
N ALA A 97 1.54 -12.26 7.77
CA ALA A 97 0.80 -11.06 8.17
C ALA A 97 1.16 -9.85 7.30
N SER A 98 2.46 -9.63 7.04
CA SER A 98 2.92 -8.57 6.13
C SER A 98 2.48 -8.84 4.69
N ALA A 99 2.53 -10.08 4.21
CA ALA A 99 2.07 -10.43 2.86
C ALA A 99 0.59 -10.04 2.66
N VAL A 100 -0.28 -10.37 3.62
CA VAL A 100 -1.71 -10.04 3.57
C VAL A 100 -1.92 -8.53 3.46
N SER A 101 -1.22 -7.72 4.26
CA SER A 101 -1.33 -6.26 4.19
C SER A 101 -0.93 -5.70 2.82
N HIS A 102 0.10 -6.25 2.19
CA HIS A 102 0.55 -5.81 0.85
C HIS A 102 -0.40 -6.27 -0.25
N LEU A 103 -0.97 -7.47 -0.15
CA LEU A 103 -1.99 -7.94 -1.08
C LEU A 103 -3.25 -7.07 -1.01
N LEU A 104 -3.71 -6.71 0.20
CA LEU A 104 -4.82 -5.78 0.38
C LEU A 104 -4.52 -4.41 -0.23
N PHE A 105 -3.29 -3.91 -0.05
CA PHE A 105 -2.85 -2.67 -0.71
C PHE A 105 -2.90 -2.79 -2.25
N ALA A 106 -2.43 -3.91 -2.82
CA ALA A 106 -2.49 -4.15 -4.27
C ALA A 106 -3.94 -4.12 -4.81
N ILE A 107 -4.84 -4.81 -4.11
CA ILE A 107 -6.26 -4.89 -4.48
C ILE A 107 -6.91 -3.51 -4.39
N PHE A 108 -6.62 -2.76 -3.31
CA PHE A 108 -7.17 -1.42 -3.10
C PHE A 108 -6.67 -0.44 -4.17
N LEU A 109 -5.36 -0.43 -4.46
CA LEU A 109 -4.75 0.42 -5.48
C LEU A 109 -5.29 0.11 -6.88
N TRP A 110 -5.42 -1.18 -7.21
CA TRP A 110 -6.03 -1.62 -8.46
C TRP A 110 -7.50 -1.20 -8.55
N GLY A 111 -8.28 -1.39 -7.49
CA GLY A 111 -9.70 -1.01 -7.44
C GLY A 111 -9.90 0.49 -7.66
N LEU A 112 -9.13 1.33 -6.97
CA LEU A 112 -9.17 2.78 -7.15
C LEU A 112 -8.78 3.19 -8.58
N CYS A 113 -7.71 2.63 -9.13
CA CYS A 113 -7.28 2.93 -10.50
C CYS A 113 -8.35 2.51 -11.51
N LYS A 114 -8.95 1.32 -11.35
CA LYS A 114 -10.03 0.87 -12.22
C LYS A 114 -11.24 1.81 -12.16
N MET A 115 -11.60 2.33 -11.00
CA MET A 115 -12.72 3.26 -10.86
C MET A 115 -12.40 4.62 -11.48
N SER A 116 -11.29 5.25 -11.07
CA SER A 116 -10.95 6.63 -11.47
C SER A 116 -10.60 6.79 -12.95
N PHE A 117 -10.08 5.74 -13.62
CA PHE A 117 -9.70 5.83 -15.03
C PHE A 117 -10.75 5.26 -15.99
N ARG A 118 -11.74 4.48 -15.51
CA ARG A 118 -12.86 4.01 -16.34
C ARG A 118 -13.88 5.12 -16.64
N GLU A 119 -13.97 6.15 -15.80
CA GLU A 119 -14.86 7.31 -16.00
C GLU A 119 -14.45 8.22 -17.18
N ARG A 120 -13.20 8.13 -17.66
CA ARG A 120 -12.73 8.94 -18.80
C ARG A 120 -13.23 8.47 -20.16
N GLU A 121 -13.64 7.21 -20.31
CA GLU A 121 -14.24 6.72 -21.56
C GLU A 121 -15.72 7.14 -21.69
N GLU A 122 -16.50 7.09 -20.60
CA GLU A 122 -17.94 7.40 -20.67
C GLU A 122 -18.24 8.90 -20.89
N THR A 123 -17.37 9.79 -20.40
CA THR A 123 -17.51 11.24 -20.61
C THR A 123 -17.08 11.69 -22.01
N GLY A 124 -16.19 10.95 -22.68
CA GLY A 124 -15.82 11.21 -24.08
C GLY A 124 -16.90 10.79 -25.08
N PHE A 125 -17.63 9.71 -24.79
CA PHE A 125 -18.66 9.19 -25.70
C PHE A 125 -19.93 10.06 -25.75
N ARG A 126 -20.32 10.71 -24.64
CA ARG A 126 -21.51 11.58 -24.60
C ARG A 126 -21.32 12.92 -25.33
N HIS A 127 -20.09 13.34 -25.60
CA HIS A 127 -19.81 14.59 -26.33
C HIS A 127 -19.70 14.41 -27.86
N GLY A 128 -19.67 13.18 -28.37
CA GLY A 128 -19.56 12.87 -29.80
C GLY A 128 -20.88 12.61 -30.53
N SER A 129 -22.03 12.55 -29.83
CA SER A 129 -23.30 12.08 -30.40
C SER A 129 -24.28 13.18 -30.82
N HIS A 130 -23.88 14.46 -30.85
CA HIS A 130 -24.74 15.55 -31.33
C HIS A 130 -24.05 16.30 -32.48
N GLY A 131 -24.18 15.79 -33.69
CA GLY A 131 -23.77 16.56 -34.86
C GLY A 131 -23.90 15.85 -36.20
N HIS A 132 -25.12 15.53 -36.66
CA HIS A 132 -25.55 15.77 -38.04
C HIS A 132 -27.03 15.42 -38.27
N PRO A 133 -27.92 16.37 -38.59
CA PRO A 133 -29.06 16.09 -39.45
C PRO A 133 -28.61 16.24 -40.91
N ALA A 134 -28.68 15.15 -41.68
CA ALA A 134 -28.56 15.20 -43.13
C ALA A 134 -29.78 15.97 -43.70
N GLY A 135 -29.50 16.90 -44.61
CA GLY A 135 -30.51 17.66 -45.36
C GLY A 135 -31.21 16.86 -46.43
#